data_AF-A0A658BT16-F1
#
_entry.id   AF-A0A658BT16-F1
#
_cell.length_a   1.000
_cell.length_b   1.000
_cell.length_c   1.000
_cell.angle_alpha   90.00
_cell.angle_beta   90.00
_cell.angle_gamma   90.00
#
_symmetry.space_group_name_H-M   'P 1'
#
loop_
_entity.id
_entity.type
_entity.pdbx_description
1 polymer ?
#
loop_
_entity_poly.entity_id
_entity_poly.type
_entity_poly.pdbx_seq_one_letter_code
_entity_poly.pdbx_strand_id
1 'polypeptide(L)' 'INIRLSSPDLMDIQARALEEGIPYQTFIASVLHKYASGRLVEKPSSLTPRSTGRADKRRTG' A
#
# COMPACT_ATOMS: atom_id res chain seq x y z
N ILE A 1 10.68 8.64 11.41
CA ILE A 1 9.62 7.65 11.76
C ILE A 1 10.12 6.28 11.34
N ASN A 2 9.99 5.25 12.17
CA ASN A 2 10.35 3.88 11.79
C ASN A 2 9.06 3.10 11.49
N ILE A 3 8.96 2.52 10.30
CA ILE A 3 7.81 1.72 9.85
C ILE A 3 8.35 0.36 9.39
N ARG A 4 7.79 -0.71 9.94
CA ARG A 4 8.09 -2.07 9.50
C ARG A 4 7.13 -2.44 8.37
N LEU A 5 7.70 -2.80 7.22
CA LEU A 5 6.97 -3.27 6.05
C LEU A 5 7.53 -4.62 5.62
N SER A 6 6.68 -5.50 5.12
CA SER A 6 7.18 -6.69 4.43
C SER A 6 7.81 -6.29 3.09
N SER A 7 8.77 -7.08 2.58
CA SER A 7 9.36 -6.79 1.27
C SER A 7 8.31 -6.70 0.14
N PRO A 8 7.28 -7.57 0.08
CA PRO A 8 6.17 -7.41 -0.86
C PRO A 8 5.44 -6.06 -0.76
N ASP A 9 5.07 -5.64 0.46
CA ASP A 9 4.35 -4.37 0.63
C ASP A 9 5.22 -3.18 0.22
N LEU A 10 6.53 -3.24 0.52
CA LEU A 10 7.47 -2.20 0.10
C LEU A 10 7.57 -2.13 -1.43
N MET A 11 7.59 -3.27 -2.12
CA MET A 11 7.60 -3.31 -3.59
C MET A 11 6.32 -2.71 -4.18
N ASP A 12 5.15 -3.07 -3.63
CA ASP A 12 3.86 -2.56 -4.09
C ASP A 12 3.76 -1.03 -3.89
N ILE A 13 4.27 -0.52 -2.76
CA ILE A 13 4.33 0.92 -2.49
C ILE A 13 5.27 1.64 -3.47
N GLN A 14 6.44 1.07 -3.77
CA GLN A 14 7.36 1.65 -4.75
C GLN A 14 6.75 1.70 -6.15
N ALA A 15 6.06 0.64 -6.56
CA ALA A 15 5.39 0.59 -7.85
C ALA A 15 4.29 1.66 -7.97
N ARG A 16 3.44 1.82 -6.93
CA ARG A 16 2.42 2.89 -6.90
C ARG A 16 3.02 4.30 -6.90
N ALA A 17 4.14 4.49 -6.21
CA ALA A 17 4.83 5.78 -6.22
C ALA A 17 5.38 6.12 -7.61
N LEU A 18 5.90 5.11 -8.31
CA LEU A 18 6.36 5.25 -9.70
C LEU A 18 5.21 5.59 -10.65
N GLU A 19 4.04 4.97 -10.49
CA GLU A 19 2.83 5.31 -11.27
C GLU A 19 2.40 6.77 -11.09
N GLU A 20 2.48 7.29 -9.86
CA GLU A 20 2.21 8.71 -9.56
C GLU A 20 3.40 9.64 -9.91
N GLY A 21 4.52 9.09 -10.36
CA GLY A 21 5.71 9.85 -10.77
C GLY A 21 6.46 10.53 -9.63
N ILE A 22 6.32 10.04 -8.39
CA ILE A 22 6.92 10.65 -7.20
C ILE A 22 7.77 9.66 -6.40
N PRO A 23 8.74 10.12 -5.58
CA PRO A 23 9.51 9.23 -4.71
C PRO A 23 8.62 8.48 -3.72
N TYR A 24 8.94 7.22 -3.42
CA TYR A 24 8.13 6.38 -2.52
C TYR A 24 8.00 6.97 -1.11
N GLN A 25 9.02 7.67 -0.61
CA GLN A 25 8.96 8.38 0.68
C GLN A 25 7.92 9.51 0.64
N THR A 26 7.93 10.30 -0.44
CA THR A 26 6.95 11.37 -0.67
C THR A 26 5.54 10.80 -0.82
N PHE A 27 5.42 9.67 -1.54
CA PHE A 27 4.16 8.96 -1.68
C PHE A 27 3.60 8.53 -0.31
N ILE A 28 4.42 7.86 0.52
CA ILE A 28 4.04 7.45 1.88
C ILE A 28 3.58 8.66 2.70
N ALA A 29 4.36 9.75 2.69
CA ALA A 29 4.00 10.97 3.42
C ALA A 29 2.65 11.56 2.93
N SER A 30 2.42 11.55 1.61
CA SER A 30 1.17 12.04 1.02
C SER A 30 -0.03 11.17 1.44
N VAL A 31 0.14 9.85 1.49
CA VAL A 31 -0.90 8.91 1.93
C VAL A 31 -1.22 9.14 3.39
N LEU A 32 -0.21 9.24 4.26
CA LEU A 32 -0.40 9.52 5.69
C LEU A 32 -1.12 10.85 5.91
N HIS A 33 -0.76 11.90 5.17
CA HIS A 33 -1.42 13.20 5.27
C HIS A 33 -2.87 13.16 4.77
N LYS A 34 -3.13 12.53 3.62
CA LYS A 34 -4.48 12.33 3.08
C LYS A 34 -5.34 11.50 4.03
N TYR A 35 -4.77 10.47 4.63
CA TYR A 35 -5.46 9.64 5.62
C TYR A 35 -5.84 10.45 6.86
N ALA A 36 -4.87 11.16 7.46
CA ALA A 36 -5.10 11.97 8.65
C ALA A 36 -6.10 13.13 8.44
N SER A 37 -6.17 13.67 7.22
CA SER A 37 -7.13 14.71 6.84
C SER A 37 -8.50 14.17 6.37
N GLY A 38 -8.70 12.84 6.34
CA GLY A 38 -9.95 12.22 5.88
C GLY A 38 -10.19 12.32 4.37
N ARG A 39 -9.14 12.57 3.59
CA ARG A 39 -9.17 12.80 2.13
C ARG A 39 -8.54 11.67 1.32
N LEU A 40 -8.19 10.55 1.95
CA LEU A 40 -7.62 9.41 1.24
C LEU A 40 -8.69 8.73 0.40
N VAL A 41 -8.49 8.70 -0.92
CA VAL A 41 -9.32 7.95 -1.87
C VAL A 41 -8.47 6.84 -2.46
N GLU A 42 -8.91 5.59 -2.33
CA GLU A 42 -8.24 4.45 -2.93
C GLU A 42 -8.44 4.46 -4.44
N LYS A 43 -7.34 4.61 -5.19
CA LYS A 43 -7.35 4.37 -6.63
C LYS A 43 -7.09 2.89 -6.91
N PRO A 44 -7.86 2.26 -7.81
CA PRO A 44 -7.51 0.94 -8.31
C PRO A 44 -6.14 1.04 -9.00
N SER A 45 -5.16 0.29 -8.50
CA SER A 45 -3.87 0.14 -9.18
C SER A 45 -4.05 -0.76 -10.39
N SER A 46 -3.42 -0.42 -11.51
CA SER A 46 -3.36 -1.32 -12.69
C SER A 46 -2.40 -2.48 -12.47
N LEU A 47 -1.53 -2.40 -11.46
CA LEU A 47 -0.75 -3.51 -10.94
C LEU A 47 -1.71 -4.64 -10.56
N THR A 48 -1.47 -5.83 -11.13
CA THR A 48 -2.29 -7.03 -10.93
C THR A 48 -2.68 -7.17 -9.46
N PRO A 49 -3.97 -7.31 -9.13
CA PRO A 49 -4.38 -7.49 -7.74
C PRO A 49 -3.74 -8.77 -7.26
N ARG A 50 -2.69 -8.65 -6.46
CA ARG A 50 -2.15 -9.78 -5.73
C ARG A 50 -3.30 -10.24 -4.85
N SER A 51 -3.94 -11.34 -5.21
CA SER A 51 -5.00 -11.95 -4.42
C SER A 51 -4.50 -11.98 -2.99
N THR A 52 -5.06 -11.13 -2.13
CA THR A 52 -4.71 -11.03 -0.71
C THR A 52 -5.30 -12.25 0.00
N GLY A 53 -4.91 -13.45 -0.44
CA GLY A 53 -5.20 -14.72 0.17
C GLY A 53 -4.36 -14.90 1.43
N ARG A 54 -4.61 -14.07 2.45
CA ARG A 54 -4.15 -14.30 3.83
C ARG A 54 -5.26 -14.03 4.86
N ALA A 55 -6.52 -14.25 4.46
CA ALA A 55 -7.65 -14.27 5.36
C ALA A 55 -8.64 -15.39 4.97
N ASP A 56 -8.23 -16.66 5.10
CA ASP A 56 -9.07 -17.74 5.64
C ASP A 56 -8.24 -19.02 5.80
N LYS A 57 -7.44 -19.11 6.86
CA LYS A 57 -7.01 -20.41 7.40
C LYS A 57 -7.30 -20.46 8.89
N ARG A 58 -8.58 -20.18 9.21
CA ARG A 58 -9.25 -20.56 10.45
C ARG A 58 -10.42 -21.46 10.08
N ARG A 59 -10.13 -22.66 9.61
CA ARG A 59 -11.11 -23.75 9.55
C ARG A 59 -10.47 -25.01 10.11
N THR A 60 -10.98 -25.36 11.30
CA THR A 60 -11.13 -26.71 11.86
C THR A 60 -9.88 -27.58 12.05
N GLY A 61 -9.56 -27.77 13.33
CA GLY A 61 -8.95 -28.95 13.93
C GLY A 61 -9.42 -29.00 15.38
#